data_AF-A0A929XFI5-F1
#
_entry.id   AF-A0A929XFI5-F1
#
_cell.length_a   1.000
_cell.length_b   1.000
_cell.length_c   1.000
_cell.angle_alpha   90.00
_cell.angle_beta   90.00
_cell.angle_gamma   90.00
#
_symmetry.space_group_name_H-M   'P 1'
#
loop_
_entity.id
_entity.type
_entity.pdbx_description
1 polymer ?
#
loop_
_entity_poly.entity_id
_entity_poly.type
_entity_poly.pdbx_seq_one_letter_code
_entity_poly.pdbx_strand_id
1 'polypeptide(L)'
;MNYGHAMENEFLSRKYGITRKSDNFFKKETIAILYELLAFEKMVEILKEEGNTNELKQHIQDMKMKIYWQLFDFPSIIIFQTKYIKILENIGKKKKKITNNKIMLMTEEITKEYEKIIKQNYGKEKVTNAEKLKYILNTNNYISRGYPYTYTVSVCRAIGLLNKYRNKKKCSFKDIYFMHDKLNNQVITKEEFNEALEYVKKLEKI
;
A
#
# COMPACT_ATOMS: atom_id res chain seq x y z
N MET A 1 0.17 -7.79 -14.45
CA MET A 1 0.26 -6.45 -15.06
C MET A 1 -1.12 -5.83 -14.97
N ASN A 2 -1.31 -4.74 -14.23
CA ASN A 2 -2.62 -4.08 -14.12
C ASN A 2 -2.80 -3.03 -15.23
N TYR A 3 -4.04 -2.60 -15.45
CA TYR A 3 -4.40 -1.68 -16.55
C TYR A 3 -3.60 -0.37 -16.52
N GLY A 4 -3.32 0.18 -15.33
CA GLY A 4 -2.52 1.40 -15.24
C GLY A 4 -1.05 1.24 -15.61
N HIS A 5 -0.43 0.07 -15.37
CA HIS A 5 0.89 -0.23 -15.93
C HIS A 5 0.86 -0.36 -17.47
N ALA A 6 -0.23 -0.89 -18.05
CA ALA A 6 -0.40 -0.93 -19.50
C ALA A 6 -0.59 0.47 -20.10
N MET A 7 -1.31 1.37 -19.42
CA MET A 7 -1.45 2.78 -19.80
C MET A 7 -0.10 3.50 -19.87
N GLU A 8 0.79 3.26 -18.91
CA GLU A 8 2.15 3.79 -18.96
C GLU A 8 2.99 3.12 -20.05
N ASN A 9 2.89 1.81 -20.21
CA ASN A 9 3.79 1.06 -21.08
C ASN A 9 3.47 1.17 -22.57
N GLU A 10 2.20 1.30 -22.93
CA GLU A 10 1.76 1.25 -24.32
C GLU A 10 1.11 2.57 -24.77
N PHE A 11 0.25 3.16 -23.94
CA PHE A 11 -0.54 4.31 -24.35
C PHE A 11 0.22 5.64 -24.31
N LEU A 12 1.15 5.86 -23.37
CA LEU A 12 1.96 7.10 -23.33
C LEU A 12 2.74 7.33 -24.63
N SER A 13 3.38 6.28 -25.13
CA SER A 13 4.15 6.34 -26.37
C SER A 13 3.22 6.49 -27.58
N ARG A 14 2.22 5.60 -27.72
CA ARG A 14 1.35 5.56 -28.90
C ARG A 14 0.45 6.79 -29.04
N LYS A 15 -0.10 7.31 -27.95
CA LYS A 15 -1.10 8.40 -27.97
C LYS A 15 -0.47 9.78 -27.79
N TYR A 16 0.63 9.89 -27.05
CA TYR A 16 1.20 11.18 -26.64
C TYR A 16 2.65 11.38 -27.10
N GLY A 17 3.26 10.41 -27.80
CA GLY A 17 4.64 10.49 -28.27
C GLY A 17 5.68 10.47 -27.15
N ILE A 18 5.30 10.07 -25.93
CA ILE A 18 6.20 10.07 -24.77
C ILE A 18 6.93 8.74 -24.73
N THR A 19 8.15 8.72 -25.27
CA THR A 19 9.00 7.53 -25.36
C THR A 19 9.88 7.33 -24.13
N ARG A 20 10.25 8.41 -23.43
CA ARG A 20 10.98 8.35 -22.16
C ARG A 20 10.01 8.14 -21.00
N LYS A 21 9.85 6.88 -20.61
CA LYS A 21 9.08 6.48 -19.43
C LYS A 21 9.84 6.85 -18.16
N SER A 22 9.11 7.10 -17.07
CA SER A 22 9.75 7.27 -15.76
C SER A 22 10.30 5.95 -15.26
N ASP A 23 11.51 5.93 -14.71
CA ASP A 23 12.02 4.78 -13.95
C ASP A 23 11.62 4.84 -12.47
N ASN A 24 10.84 5.86 -12.09
CA ASN A 24 10.42 6.05 -10.72
C ASN A 24 9.31 5.07 -10.34
N PHE A 25 9.64 4.07 -9.52
CA PHE A 25 8.70 3.05 -9.07
C PHE A 25 7.44 3.61 -8.39
N PHE A 26 7.57 4.65 -7.55
CA PHE A 26 6.42 5.30 -6.92
C PHE A 26 5.49 5.95 -7.93
N LYS A 27 6.03 6.50 -9.02
CA LYS A 27 5.22 7.08 -10.10
C LYS A 27 4.40 6.01 -10.81
N LYS A 28 5.04 4.91 -11.19
CA LYS A 28 4.35 3.79 -11.86
C LYS A 28 3.20 3.28 -11.01
N GLU A 29 3.46 3.05 -9.73
CA GLU A 29 2.44 2.55 -8.81
C GLU A 29 1.35 3.58 -8.50
N THR A 30 1.69 4.87 -8.36
CA THR A 30 0.68 5.92 -8.14
C THR A 30 -0.29 6.00 -9.31
N ILE A 31 0.23 5.98 -10.54
CA ILE A 31 -0.60 6.00 -11.75
C ILE A 31 -1.41 4.71 -11.88
N ALA A 32 -0.81 3.56 -11.56
CA ALA A 32 -1.51 2.29 -11.56
C ALA A 32 -2.72 2.28 -10.61
N ILE A 33 -2.51 2.69 -9.36
CA ILE A 33 -3.56 2.76 -8.35
C ILE A 33 -4.61 3.81 -8.72
N LEU A 34 -4.23 4.95 -9.30
CA LEU A 34 -5.21 5.96 -9.74
C LEU A 34 -6.25 5.38 -10.71
N TYR A 35 -5.81 4.58 -11.70
CA TYR A 35 -6.73 3.94 -12.62
C TYR A 35 -7.62 2.89 -11.96
N GLU A 36 -7.07 2.14 -11.01
CA GLU A 36 -7.85 1.19 -10.23
C GLU A 36 -8.91 1.92 -9.38
N LEU A 37 -8.59 3.08 -8.80
CA LEU A 37 -9.55 3.91 -8.06
C LEU A 37 -10.65 4.48 -8.97
N LEU A 38 -10.31 4.93 -10.18
CA LEU A 38 -11.29 5.40 -11.16
C LEU A 38 -12.25 4.28 -11.59
N ALA A 39 -11.72 3.10 -11.87
CA ALA A 39 -12.54 1.92 -12.18
C ALA A 39 -13.43 1.56 -10.99
N PHE A 40 -12.89 1.63 -9.77
CA PHE A 40 -13.64 1.40 -8.54
C PHE A 40 -14.80 2.39 -8.36
N GLU A 41 -14.58 3.70 -8.50
CA GLU A 41 -15.66 4.69 -8.42
C GLU A 41 -16.75 4.41 -9.47
N LYS A 42 -16.35 4.01 -10.69
CA LYS A 42 -17.31 3.67 -11.74
C LYS A 42 -18.11 2.40 -11.40
N MET A 43 -17.47 1.37 -10.85
CA MET A 43 -18.15 0.16 -10.37
C MET A 43 -19.20 0.49 -9.29
N VAL A 44 -18.88 1.41 -8.38
CA VAL A 44 -19.80 1.87 -7.35
C VAL A 44 -20.99 2.63 -7.95
N GLU A 45 -20.78 3.48 -8.96
CA GLU A 45 -21.86 4.14 -9.69
C GLU A 45 -22.79 3.13 -10.37
N ILE A 46 -22.23 2.18 -11.12
CA ILE A 46 -22.99 1.13 -11.80
C ILE A 46 -23.82 0.33 -10.80
N LEU A 47 -23.25 -0.04 -9.65
CA LEU A 47 -23.97 -0.79 -8.62
C LEU A 47 -25.21 -0.02 -8.09
N LYS A 48 -25.11 1.32 -7.99
CA LYS A 48 -26.22 2.18 -7.56
C LYS A 48 -27.30 2.32 -8.62
N GLU A 49 -26.92 2.35 -9.89
CA GLU A 49 -27.83 2.51 -11.03
C GLU A 49 -28.57 1.20 -11.37
N GLU A 50 -27.84 0.09 -11.48
CA GLU A 50 -28.38 -1.17 -12.00
C GLU A 50 -28.99 -2.06 -10.91
N GLY A 51 -28.57 -1.90 -9.66
CA GLY A 51 -29.06 -2.70 -8.54
C GLY A 51 -28.54 -4.14 -8.53
N ASN A 52 -27.74 -4.44 -7.50
CA ASN A 52 -27.38 -5.78 -7.02
C ASN A 52 -26.97 -6.87 -8.04
N THR A 53 -25.75 -6.74 -8.58
CA THR A 53 -25.00 -7.86 -9.15
C THR A 53 -24.01 -8.40 -8.09
N ASN A 54 -24.13 -9.69 -7.73
CA ASN A 54 -23.30 -10.30 -6.67
C ASN A 54 -21.79 -10.20 -6.97
N GLU A 55 -21.40 -10.33 -8.24
CA GLU A 55 -20.01 -10.22 -8.71
C GLU A 55 -19.46 -8.80 -8.53
N LEU A 56 -20.22 -7.76 -8.89
CA LEU A 56 -19.82 -6.37 -8.72
C LEU A 56 -19.65 -6.00 -7.24
N LYS A 57 -20.54 -6.50 -6.37
CA LYS A 57 -20.42 -6.34 -4.92
C LYS A 57 -19.13 -6.97 -4.39
N GLN A 58 -18.79 -8.17 -4.86
CA GLN A 58 -17.55 -8.83 -4.46
C GLN A 58 -16.32 -8.01 -4.90
N HIS A 59 -16.28 -7.56 -6.15
CA HIS A 59 -15.18 -6.73 -6.64
C HIS A 59 -15.02 -5.41 -5.89
N ILE A 60 -16.12 -4.76 -5.52
CA ILE A 60 -16.10 -3.56 -4.68
C ILE A 60 -15.50 -3.87 -3.30
N GLN A 61 -15.88 -4.99 -2.68
CA GLN A 61 -15.32 -5.39 -1.39
C GLN A 61 -13.82 -5.73 -1.50
N ASP A 62 -13.40 -6.45 -2.53
CA ASP A 62 -11.99 -6.77 -2.76
C ASP A 62 -11.15 -5.51 -2.93
N MET A 63 -11.67 -4.52 -3.67
CA MET A 63 -11.01 -3.22 -3.85
C MET A 63 -10.95 -2.41 -2.56
N LYS A 64 -12.00 -2.40 -1.74
CA LYS A 64 -11.96 -1.79 -0.40
C LYS A 64 -10.86 -2.45 0.43
N MET A 65 -10.84 -3.77 0.50
CA MET A 65 -9.83 -4.52 1.26
C MET A 65 -8.41 -4.22 0.79
N LYS A 66 -8.18 -4.10 -0.52
CA LYS A 66 -6.90 -3.70 -1.08
C LYS A 66 -6.46 -2.31 -0.59
N ILE A 67 -7.35 -1.33 -0.62
CA ILE A 67 -7.07 0.04 -0.13
C ILE A 67 -6.74 0.01 1.38
N TYR A 68 -7.49 -0.75 2.17
CA TYR A 68 -7.22 -0.95 3.59
C TYR A 68 -5.83 -1.57 3.82
N TRP A 69 -5.48 -2.62 3.09
CA TRP A 69 -4.15 -3.24 3.20
C TRP A 69 -3.02 -2.27 2.87
N GLN A 70 -3.17 -1.48 1.80
CA GLN A 70 -2.17 -0.51 1.40
C GLN A 70 -2.00 0.63 2.42
N LEU A 71 -3.08 1.04 3.10
CA LEU A 71 -3.05 2.14 4.08
C LEU A 71 -2.72 1.72 5.50
N PHE A 72 -3.02 0.48 5.91
CA PHE A 72 -2.89 0.06 7.31
C PHE A 72 -2.01 -1.17 7.49
N ASP A 73 -2.16 -2.21 6.66
CA ASP A 73 -1.38 -3.44 6.84
C ASP A 73 0.07 -3.28 6.39
N PHE A 74 0.30 -2.69 5.22
CA PHE A 74 1.65 -2.46 4.70
C PHE A 74 2.51 -1.54 5.59
N PRO A 75 2.00 -0.43 6.15
CA PRO A 75 2.69 0.32 7.20
C PRO A 75 3.03 -0.53 8.44
N SER A 76 2.12 -1.40 8.87
CA SER A 76 2.36 -2.33 9.99
C SER A 76 3.54 -3.24 9.70
N ILE A 77 3.60 -3.79 8.49
CA ILE A 77 4.70 -4.64 8.02
C ILE A 77 6.03 -3.87 8.05
N ILE A 78 6.08 -2.62 7.58
CA ILE A 78 7.32 -1.81 7.56
C ILE A 78 7.79 -1.46 8.98
N ILE A 79 6.86 -1.06 9.85
CA ILE A 79 7.16 -0.79 11.27
C ILE A 79 7.77 -2.04 11.90
N PHE A 80 7.16 -3.19 11.64
CA PHE A 80 7.68 -4.46 12.11
C PHE A 80 9.05 -4.79 11.50
N GLN A 81 9.23 -4.66 10.19
CA GLN A 81 10.52 -4.88 9.49
C GLN A 81 11.65 -4.07 10.13
N THR A 82 11.38 -2.79 10.41
CA THR A 82 12.35 -1.88 11.03
C THR A 82 12.73 -2.35 12.43
N LYS A 83 11.74 -2.77 13.23
CA LYS A 83 11.98 -3.32 14.57
C LYS A 83 12.71 -4.65 14.52
N TYR A 84 12.32 -5.55 13.61
CA TYR A 84 12.94 -6.84 13.37
C TYR A 84 14.42 -6.69 13.04
N ILE A 85 14.78 -5.81 12.10
CA ILE A 85 16.19 -5.53 11.74
C ILE A 85 16.95 -5.00 12.96
N LYS A 86 16.39 -4.04 13.72
CA LYS A 86 17.04 -3.53 14.94
C LYS A 86 17.30 -4.62 15.98
N ILE A 87 16.37 -5.56 16.18
CA ILE A 87 16.56 -6.69 17.09
C ILE A 87 17.71 -7.58 16.61
N LEU A 88 17.74 -7.92 15.33
CA LEU A 88 18.84 -8.70 14.73
C LEU A 88 20.19 -7.97 14.85
N GLU A 89 20.22 -6.66 14.68
CA GLU A 89 21.45 -5.87 14.83
C GLU A 89 21.92 -5.80 16.29
N ASN A 90 21.00 -5.53 17.22
CA ASN A 90 21.31 -5.35 18.63
C ASN A 90 21.77 -6.66 19.30
N ILE A 91 21.12 -7.78 18.99
CA ILE A 91 21.39 -9.09 19.60
C ILE A 91 22.38 -9.91 18.75
N GLY A 92 22.21 -9.88 17.43
CA GLY A 92 22.99 -10.69 16.49
C GLY A 92 24.40 -10.15 16.23
N LYS A 93 24.60 -8.83 16.09
CA LYS A 93 25.91 -8.26 15.69
C LYS A 93 26.92 -8.08 16.84
N LYS A 94 26.52 -8.21 18.12
CA LYS A 94 27.42 -7.92 19.25
C LYS A 94 28.58 -8.93 19.49
N LYS A 95 28.61 -10.13 18.89
CA LYS A 95 29.76 -11.10 18.95
C LYS A 95 29.77 -12.10 17.78
N LYS A 96 30.97 -12.60 17.40
CA LYS A 96 31.29 -13.52 16.27
C LYS A 96 30.51 -14.85 16.15
N LYS A 97 29.68 -15.26 17.14
CA LYS A 97 28.89 -16.51 17.05
C LYS A 97 27.47 -16.32 17.60
N ILE A 98 26.49 -16.76 16.82
CA ILE A 98 25.08 -16.88 17.22
C ILE A 98 24.95 -18.17 18.04
N THR A 99 24.32 -18.09 19.21
CA THR A 99 24.08 -19.24 20.13
C THR A 99 22.58 -19.46 20.30
N ASN A 100 22.18 -20.65 20.75
CA ASN A 100 20.76 -20.98 20.98
C ASN A 100 20.06 -19.99 21.91
N ASN A 101 20.71 -19.56 23.00
CA ASN A 101 20.14 -18.56 23.90
C ASN A 101 19.89 -17.21 23.19
N LYS A 102 20.77 -16.80 22.27
CA LYS A 102 20.53 -15.58 21.48
C LYS A 102 19.38 -15.76 20.51
N ILE A 103 19.23 -16.94 19.90
CA ILE A 103 18.11 -17.25 19.00
C ILE A 103 16.78 -17.18 19.77
N MET A 104 16.73 -17.75 20.98
CA MET A 104 15.57 -17.63 21.86
C MET A 104 15.24 -16.16 22.17
N LEU A 105 16.22 -15.38 22.64
CA LEU A 105 16.02 -13.97 22.98
C LEU A 105 15.53 -13.14 21.79
N MET A 106 16.12 -13.33 20.61
CA MET A 106 15.65 -12.67 19.38
C MET A 106 14.21 -13.06 19.08
N THR A 107 13.88 -14.35 19.14
CA THR A 107 12.53 -14.86 18.84
C THR A 107 11.48 -14.29 19.79
N GLU A 108 11.80 -14.20 21.09
CA GLU A 108 10.92 -13.60 22.10
C GLU A 108 10.69 -12.11 21.87
N GLU A 109 11.74 -11.33 21.59
CA GLU A 109 11.61 -9.89 21.31
C GLU A 109 10.82 -9.63 20.02
N ILE A 110 11.09 -10.39 18.96
CA ILE A 110 10.37 -10.31 17.69
C ILE A 110 8.88 -10.60 17.91
N THR A 111 8.57 -11.64 18.68
CA THR A 111 7.18 -12.03 18.99
C THR A 111 6.46 -10.92 19.78
N LYS A 112 7.12 -10.33 20.79
CA LYS A 112 6.55 -9.23 21.59
C LYS A 112 6.23 -8.00 20.75
N GLU A 113 7.13 -7.62 19.83
CA GLU A 113 6.88 -6.48 18.94
C GLU A 113 5.74 -6.75 17.94
N TYR A 114 5.62 -7.99 17.47
CA TYR A 114 4.50 -8.40 16.61
C TYR A 114 3.15 -8.26 17.35
N GLU A 115 3.05 -8.80 18.57
CA GLU A 115 1.83 -8.72 19.37
C GLU A 115 1.41 -7.28 19.65
N LYS A 116 2.37 -6.38 19.92
CA LYS A 116 2.10 -4.95 20.10
C LYS A 116 1.45 -4.34 18.85
N ILE A 117 2.00 -4.61 17.68
CA ILE A 117 1.50 -4.08 16.40
C ILE A 117 0.11 -4.64 16.10
N ILE A 118 -0.10 -5.94 16.29
CA ILE A 118 -1.40 -6.57 16.08
C ILE A 118 -2.47 -6.00 17.03
N LYS A 119 -2.12 -5.83 18.31
CA LYS A 119 -3.03 -5.20 19.28
C LYS A 119 -3.36 -3.75 18.89
N GLN A 120 -2.35 -2.97 18.48
CA GLN A 120 -2.53 -1.57 18.08
C GLN A 120 -3.41 -1.42 16.85
N ASN A 121 -3.22 -2.27 15.83
CA ASN A 121 -3.83 -2.05 14.51
C ASN A 121 -5.12 -2.85 14.32
N TYR A 122 -5.28 -3.98 15.01
CA TYR A 122 -6.42 -4.87 14.85
C TYR A 122 -7.21 -5.12 16.14
N GLY A 123 -6.82 -4.51 17.26
CA GLY A 123 -7.49 -4.68 18.56
C GLY A 123 -7.41 -6.10 19.13
N LYS A 124 -6.61 -6.99 18.52
CA LYS A 124 -6.52 -8.39 18.90
C LYS A 124 -5.61 -8.56 20.12
N GLU A 125 -6.19 -8.99 21.24
CA GLU A 125 -5.48 -9.08 22.52
C GLU A 125 -4.45 -10.21 22.60
N LYS A 126 -4.69 -11.32 21.89
CA LYS A 126 -3.82 -12.51 21.90
C LYS A 126 -3.62 -13.06 20.51
N VAL A 127 -2.38 -13.42 20.21
CA VAL A 127 -1.99 -14.03 18.93
C VAL A 127 -1.56 -15.47 19.18
N THR A 128 -2.06 -16.41 18.37
CA THR A 128 -1.73 -17.82 18.53
C THR A 128 -0.28 -18.10 18.16
N ASN A 129 0.30 -19.20 18.66
CA ASN A 129 1.67 -19.59 18.30
C ASN A 129 1.83 -19.83 16.80
N ALA A 130 0.80 -20.37 16.12
CA ALA A 130 0.80 -20.56 14.68
C ALA A 130 0.88 -19.24 13.91
N GLU A 131 0.12 -18.22 14.34
CA GLU A 131 0.15 -16.89 13.73
C GLU A 131 1.50 -16.18 13.94
N LYS A 132 2.07 -16.29 15.15
CA LYS A 132 3.40 -15.78 15.47
C LYS A 132 4.47 -16.41 14.57
N LEU A 133 4.47 -17.73 14.45
CA LEU A 133 5.42 -18.47 13.62
C LEU A 133 5.26 -18.17 12.14
N LYS A 134 4.02 -18.13 11.63
CA LYS A 134 3.74 -17.78 10.23
C LYS A 134 4.33 -16.43 9.87
N TYR A 135 4.25 -15.46 10.78
CA TYR A 135 4.78 -14.12 10.53
C TYR A 135 6.31 -14.10 10.57
N ILE A 136 6.94 -14.75 11.56
CA ILE A 136 8.40 -14.85 11.72
C ILE A 136 9.05 -15.60 10.55
N LEU A 137 8.34 -16.58 9.97
CA LEU A 137 8.86 -17.43 8.89
C LEU A 137 8.50 -16.92 7.49
N ASN A 138 7.54 -16.01 7.36
CA ASN A 138 7.16 -15.45 6.06
C ASN A 138 8.18 -14.40 5.61
N THR A 139 9.20 -14.87 4.91
CA THR A 139 10.33 -14.08 4.41
C THR A 139 9.95 -12.88 3.54
N ASN A 140 8.80 -12.94 2.87
CA ASN A 140 8.28 -11.82 2.09
C ASN A 140 8.03 -10.58 2.97
N ASN A 141 7.71 -10.80 4.25
CA ASN A 141 7.46 -9.74 5.23
C ASN A 141 8.72 -9.00 5.65
N TYR A 142 9.95 -9.41 5.28
CA TYR A 142 11.18 -8.73 5.71
C TYR A 142 12.34 -8.73 4.71
N ILE A 143 12.25 -9.45 3.59
CA ILE A 143 13.28 -9.43 2.53
C ILE A 143 13.06 -8.25 1.56
N SER A 144 11.82 -7.78 1.36
CA SER A 144 11.50 -6.70 0.43
C SER A 144 11.62 -5.31 1.10
N ARG A 145 12.85 -4.84 1.32
CA ARG A 145 13.13 -3.52 1.91
C ARG A 145 12.36 -2.41 1.17
N GLY A 146 11.35 -1.84 1.83
CA GLY A 146 10.62 -0.65 1.36
C GLY A 146 9.54 -0.89 0.30
N TYR A 147 9.35 -2.12 -0.21
CA TYR A 147 8.32 -2.40 -1.22
C TYR A 147 6.89 -2.12 -0.71
N PRO A 148 6.51 -2.51 0.53
CA PRO A 148 5.18 -2.20 1.06
C PRO A 148 4.97 -0.68 1.23
N TYR A 149 6.04 0.10 1.45
CA TYR A 149 5.95 1.53 1.68
C TYR A 149 5.56 2.27 0.41
N THR A 150 6.07 1.82 -0.73
CA THR A 150 5.71 2.36 -2.03
C THR A 150 4.21 2.30 -2.26
N TYR A 151 3.54 1.22 -1.86
CA TYR A 151 2.10 1.10 -2.01
C TYR A 151 1.34 2.10 -1.15
N THR A 152 1.73 2.29 0.11
CA THR A 152 1.12 3.30 0.99
C THR A 152 1.29 4.70 0.41
N VAL A 153 2.50 5.05 -0.04
CA VAL A 153 2.77 6.34 -0.67
C VAL A 153 1.94 6.53 -1.93
N SER A 154 1.87 5.48 -2.75
CA SER A 154 1.21 5.52 -4.04
C SER A 154 -0.31 5.62 -3.91
N VAL A 155 -0.93 4.93 -2.94
CA VAL A 155 -2.38 5.04 -2.70
C VAL A 155 -2.77 6.41 -2.15
N CYS A 156 -2.01 6.98 -1.21
CA CYS A 156 -2.28 8.32 -0.69
C CYS A 156 -2.24 9.37 -1.82
N ARG A 157 -1.23 9.30 -2.68
CA ARG A 157 -1.12 10.22 -3.82
C ARG A 157 -2.14 9.98 -4.90
N ALA A 158 -2.47 8.73 -5.19
CA ALA A 158 -3.52 8.40 -6.14
C ALA A 158 -4.86 8.99 -5.68
N ILE A 159 -5.16 8.93 -4.38
CA ILE A 159 -6.35 9.57 -3.79
C ILE A 159 -6.28 11.09 -3.90
N GLY A 160 -5.13 11.71 -3.59
CA GLY A 160 -4.96 13.17 -3.76
C GLY A 160 -5.12 13.62 -5.21
N LEU A 161 -4.57 12.86 -6.16
CA LEU A 161 -4.79 13.07 -7.60
C LEU A 161 -6.27 12.93 -7.95
N LEU A 162 -6.92 11.85 -7.52
CA LEU A 162 -8.34 11.60 -7.75
C LEU A 162 -9.20 12.77 -7.25
N ASN A 163 -9.00 13.20 -6.00
CA ASN A 163 -9.73 14.33 -5.41
C ASN A 163 -9.52 15.64 -6.19
N LYS A 164 -8.29 15.89 -6.68
CA LYS A 164 -7.95 17.09 -7.45
C LYS A 164 -8.57 17.11 -8.85
N TYR A 165 -8.75 15.95 -9.46
CA TYR A 165 -9.13 15.85 -10.88
C TYR A 165 -10.56 15.37 -11.12
N ARG A 166 -11.22 14.69 -10.16
CA ARG A 166 -12.57 14.13 -10.34
C ARG A 166 -13.62 15.14 -10.81
N ASN A 167 -13.48 16.41 -10.43
CA ASN A 167 -14.43 17.48 -10.77
C ASN A 167 -13.97 18.35 -11.96
N LYS A 168 -12.85 18.03 -12.61
CA LYS A 168 -12.32 18.83 -13.71
C LYS A 168 -12.81 18.33 -15.05
N LYS A 169 -13.55 19.19 -15.78
CA LYS A 169 -14.09 18.90 -17.13
C LYS A 169 -13.02 18.66 -18.22
N LYS A 170 -11.78 19.11 -18.00
CA LYS A 170 -10.66 18.97 -18.96
C LYS A 170 -9.37 18.65 -18.22
N CYS A 171 -9.06 17.37 -18.07
CA CYS A 171 -7.74 16.92 -17.64
C CYS A 171 -7.32 15.72 -18.49
N SER A 172 -6.18 15.82 -19.17
CA SER A 172 -5.66 14.70 -19.94
C SER A 172 -4.80 13.80 -19.06
N PHE A 173 -4.68 12.52 -19.45
CA PHE A 173 -3.74 11.61 -18.80
C PHE A 173 -2.31 12.14 -18.78
N LYS A 174 -1.91 12.85 -19.84
CA LYS A 174 -0.61 13.53 -19.93
C LYS A 174 -0.41 14.53 -18.79
N ASP A 175 -1.44 15.32 -18.45
CA ASP A 175 -1.37 16.32 -17.38
C ASP A 175 -1.21 15.66 -16.01
N ILE A 176 -1.95 14.58 -15.76
CA ILE A 176 -1.85 13.81 -14.51
C ILE A 176 -0.46 13.15 -14.41
N TYR A 177 0.01 12.55 -15.49
CA TYR A 177 1.30 11.87 -15.54
C TYR A 177 2.47 12.82 -15.22
N PHE A 178 2.48 14.03 -15.76
CA PHE A 178 3.54 15.01 -15.46
C PHE A 178 3.36 15.72 -14.11
N MET A 179 2.15 15.78 -13.56
CA MET A 179 1.98 16.39 -12.23
C MET A 179 2.65 15.55 -11.13
N HIS A 180 2.73 14.24 -11.31
CA HIS A 180 3.45 13.36 -10.38
C HIS A 180 4.93 13.73 -10.24
N ASP A 181 5.58 14.23 -11.30
CA ASP A 181 6.99 14.63 -11.25
C ASP A 181 7.26 15.80 -10.29
N LYS A 182 6.21 16.51 -9.86
CA LYS A 182 6.28 17.59 -8.86
C LYS A 182 6.08 17.10 -7.43
N LEU A 183 5.73 15.82 -7.23
CA LEU A 183 5.49 15.22 -5.93
C LEU A 183 6.78 14.64 -5.35
N ASN A 184 6.87 14.59 -4.01
CA ASN A 184 8.10 14.19 -3.33
C ASN A 184 8.49 12.72 -3.54
N ASN A 185 7.71 11.81 -4.10
CA ASN A 185 8.09 10.41 -4.39
C ASN A 185 8.44 9.52 -3.18
N GLN A 186 9.15 9.97 -2.15
CA GLN A 186 9.63 9.14 -1.04
C GLN A 186 8.99 9.45 0.32
N VAL A 187 8.33 10.59 0.51
CA VAL A 187 7.70 10.94 1.79
C VAL A 187 6.21 11.24 1.60
N ILE A 188 5.38 10.66 2.49
CA ILE A 188 3.94 10.98 2.59
C ILE A 188 3.79 12.16 3.55
N THR A 189 3.06 13.20 3.16
CA THR A 189 2.72 14.30 4.07
C THR A 189 1.51 13.96 4.95
N LYS A 190 1.34 14.69 6.04
CA LYS A 190 0.17 14.52 6.91
C LYS A 190 -1.13 14.85 6.17
N GLU A 191 -1.11 15.85 5.29
CA GLU A 191 -2.27 16.18 4.45
C GLU A 191 -2.63 15.02 3.50
N GLU A 192 -1.65 14.47 2.77
CA GLU A 192 -1.86 13.33 1.87
C GLU A 192 -2.49 12.13 2.60
N PHE A 193 -2.04 11.84 3.82
CA PHE A 193 -2.61 10.75 4.62
C PHE A 193 -4.02 11.06 5.12
N ASN A 194 -4.27 12.28 5.58
CA ASN A 194 -5.61 12.68 6.05
C ASN A 194 -6.65 12.61 4.90
N GLU A 195 -6.28 13.05 3.69
CA GLU A 195 -7.13 12.91 2.51
C GLU A 195 -7.45 11.44 2.21
N ALA A 196 -6.47 10.55 2.34
CA ALA A 196 -6.68 9.12 2.18
C ALA A 196 -7.63 8.54 3.23
N LEU A 197 -7.51 8.97 4.50
CA LEU A 197 -8.44 8.57 5.56
C LEU A 197 -9.87 9.04 5.30
N GLU A 198 -10.05 10.27 4.82
CA GLU A 198 -11.37 10.77 4.45
C GLU A 198 -11.99 9.99 3.29
N TYR A 199 -11.17 9.57 2.32
CA TYR A 199 -11.61 8.70 1.24
C TYR A 199 -12.10 7.36 1.78
N VAL A 200 -11.32 6.70 2.64
CA VAL A 200 -11.69 5.42 3.28
C VAL A 200 -13.00 5.54 4.06
N LYS A 201 -13.19 6.61 4.85
CA LYS A 201 -14.45 6.86 5.57
C LYS A 201 -15.67 6.99 4.65
N LYS A 202 -15.48 7.48 3.42
CA LYS A 202 -16.54 7.50 2.40
C LYS A 202 -16.79 6.10 1.86
N LEU A 203 -15.76 5.28 1.71
CA LEU A 203 -15.90 3.88 1.27
C LEU A 203 -16.73 3.03 2.23
N GLU A 204 -16.64 3.28 3.54
CA GLU A 204 -17.46 2.57 4.54
C GLU A 204 -18.96 2.79 4.38
N LYS A 205 -19.36 3.89 3.72
CA LYS A 205 -20.76 4.26 3.49
C LYS A 205 -21.34 3.71 2.18
N ILE A 206 -20.52 3.01 1.39
CA ILE A 206 -20.89 2.37 0.12
C ILE A 206 -21.33 0.94 0.41
#